data_AF-A0A6N9TNA8-F1
#
_entry.id   AF-A0A6N9TNA8-F1
#
_cell.length_a   1.000
_cell.length_b   1.000
_cell.length_c   1.000
_cell.angle_alpha   90.00
_cell.angle_beta   90.00
_cell.angle_gamma   90.00
#
_symmetry.space_group_name_H-M   'P 1'
#
loop_
_entity.id
_entity.type
_entity.pdbx_description
1 polymer ?
#
loop_
_entity_poly.entity_id
_entity_poly.type
_entity_poly.pdbx_seq_one_letter_code
_entity_poly.pdbx_strand_id
1 'polypeptide(L)'
;IRVGAARVAELRGGDFFGEVALVREERRTADAVSTAPTRAAFFLRVDLEEWIDRAPRLGARFVTNLAAVLAERLRVANARLGA
;
A
#
# COMPACT_ATOMS: atom_id res chain seq x y z
N ILE A 1 -7.17 -2.15 8.98
CA ILE A 1 -7.78 -1.28 7.95
C ILE A 1 -9.29 -1.27 8.12
N ARG A 2 -9.89 -0.07 8.17
CA ARG A 2 -11.32 0.12 8.38
C ARG A 2 -11.93 1.00 7.28
N VAL A 3 -13.15 0.67 6.87
CA VAL A 3 -13.98 1.54 6.02
C VAL A 3 -15.24 1.83 6.83
N GLY A 4 -15.34 3.06 7.34
CA GLY A 4 -16.34 3.39 8.37
C GLY A 4 -16.21 2.46 9.58
N ALA A 5 -17.33 1.83 9.98
CA ALA A 5 -17.34 0.88 11.10
C ALA A 5 -16.79 -0.51 10.75
N ALA A 6 -16.67 -0.89 9.48
CA ALA A 6 -16.29 -2.25 9.08
C ALA A 6 -14.77 -2.45 9.08
N ARG A 7 -14.29 -3.58 9.63
CA ARG A 7 -12.89 -4.03 9.50
C ARG A 7 -12.74 -4.83 8.22
N VAL A 8 -12.00 -4.29 7.25
CA VAL A 8 -11.84 -4.91 5.91
C VAL A 8 -10.54 -5.68 5.74
N ALA A 9 -9.51 -5.36 6.54
CA ALA A 9 -8.26 -6.09 6.58
C ALA A 9 -7.53 -5.91 7.92
N GLU A 10 -6.75 -6.90 8.29
CA GLU A 10 -5.79 -6.89 9.40
C GLU A 10 -4.38 -6.95 8.82
N LEU A 11 -3.48 -6.11 9.33
CA LEU A 11 -2.09 -6.01 8.86
C LEU A 11 -1.14 -6.45 9.97
N ARG A 12 0.00 -7.02 9.59
CA ARG A 12 1.09 -7.44 10.46
C ARG A 12 2.39 -6.74 10.08
N GLY A 13 3.42 -6.93 10.89
CA GLY A 13 4.75 -6.39 10.61
C GLY A 13 5.25 -6.85 9.23
N GLY A 14 5.68 -5.89 8.41
CA GLY A 14 6.12 -6.12 7.03
C GLY A 14 5.04 -5.85 5.98
N ASP A 15 3.77 -5.72 6.36
CA ASP A 15 2.72 -5.38 5.41
C ASP A 15 2.79 -3.92 4.96
N PHE A 16 2.70 -3.70 3.66
CA PHE A 16 2.63 -2.38 3.05
C PHE A 16 1.19 -1.84 3.08
N PHE A 17 0.95 -0.54 3.17
CA PHE A 17 -0.40 0.03 3.00
C PHE A 17 -0.33 1.50 2.59
N GLY A 18 -1.42 2.02 2.02
CA GLY A 18 -1.45 3.38 1.49
C GLY A 18 -0.92 3.48 0.05
N GLU A 19 -0.73 2.34 -0.61
CA GLU A 19 -0.22 2.21 -1.97
C GLU A 19 -1.05 2.97 -3.01
N VAL A 20 -2.37 3.01 -2.83
CA VAL A 20 -3.26 3.69 -3.76
C VAL A 20 -2.95 5.18 -3.78
N ALA A 21 -2.80 5.80 -2.61
CA ALA A 21 -2.46 7.22 -2.48
C ALA A 21 -1.00 7.52 -2.88
N LEU A 22 -0.12 6.51 -2.83
CA LEU A 22 1.26 6.64 -3.30
C LEU A 22 1.34 6.68 -4.82
N VAL A 23 0.53 5.88 -5.52
CA VAL A 23 0.56 5.76 -6.99
C VAL A 23 -0.43 6.72 -7.66
N ARG A 24 -1.55 7.02 -7.03
CA ARG A 24 -2.64 7.85 -7.57
C ARG A 24 -2.95 8.99 -6.63
N GLU A 25 -3.30 10.14 -7.20
CA GLU A 25 -3.80 11.29 -6.45
C GLU A 25 -5.27 11.11 -6.06
N GLU A 26 -5.54 10.07 -5.25
CA GLU A 26 -6.88 9.72 -4.82
C GLU A 26 -7.04 9.94 -3.31
N ARG A 27 -8.27 10.29 -2.89
CA ARG A 27 -8.60 10.39 -1.47
C ARG A 27 -8.40 9.02 -0.80
N ARG A 28 -7.94 9.04 0.46
CA ARG A 28 -7.86 7.81 1.27
C ARG A 28 -9.21 7.10 1.27
N THR A 29 -9.19 5.83 0.89
CA THR A 29 -10.38 4.99 0.79
C THR A 29 -10.71 4.25 2.09
N ALA A 30 -9.76 4.20 3.02
CA ALA A 30 -9.86 3.50 4.29
C ALA A 30 -8.92 4.09 5.35
N ASP A 31 -9.24 3.85 6.61
CA ASP A 31 -8.41 4.21 7.76
C ASP A 31 -7.49 3.06 8.18
N ALA A 32 -6.23 3.38 8.45
CA ALA A 32 -5.27 2.50 9.10
C ALA A 32 -5.21 2.86 10.59
N VAL A 33 -5.88 2.07 11.42
CA VAL A 33 -5.89 2.25 12.89
C VAL A 33 -4.96 1.21 13.52
N SER A 34 -4.01 1.69 14.31
CA SER A 34 -3.11 0.83 15.08
C SER A 34 -3.85 0.20 16.26
N THR A 35 -3.66 -1.09 16.50
CA THR A 35 -4.30 -1.86 17.58
C THR A 35 -3.33 -2.21 18.73
N ALA A 36 -2.06 -1.88 18.59
CA ALA A 36 -0.99 -2.10 19.56
C ALA A 36 0.18 -1.13 19.27
N PRO A 37 1.13 -0.89 20.19
CA PRO A 37 2.31 -0.06 19.90
C PRO A 37 2.97 -0.46 18.57
N THR A 38 2.97 0.46 17.59
CA THR A 38 3.35 0.18 16.21
C THR A 38 4.42 1.18 15.74
N ARG A 39 5.45 0.67 15.07
CA ARG A 39 6.39 1.50 14.28
C ARG A 39 6.08 1.30 12.81
N ALA A 40 5.91 2.41 12.09
CA ALA A 40 5.69 2.41 10.66
C ALA A 40 6.79 3.22 9.97
N ALA A 41 7.26 2.72 8.83
CA ALA A 41 7.98 3.54 7.87
C ALA A 41 6.94 4.18 6.93
N PHE A 42 7.11 5.47 6.64
CA PHE A 42 6.28 6.16 5.66
C PHE A 42 7.14 6.59 4.48
N PHE A 43 6.50 6.77 3.34
CA PHE A 43 7.14 7.21 2.11
C PHE A 43 6.14 8.07 1.33
N LEU A 44 6.56 9.24 0.87
CA LEU A 44 5.69 10.17 0.17
C LEU A 44 5.83 9.99 -1.35
N ARG A 45 4.79 10.38 -2.08
CA ARG A 45 4.82 10.34 -3.55
C ARG A 45 5.93 11.23 -4.11
N VAL A 46 6.08 12.44 -3.57
CA VAL A 46 7.15 13.37 -3.97
C VAL A 46 8.54 12.75 -3.79
N ASP A 47 8.75 11.99 -2.70
CA ASP A 47 10.00 11.27 -2.46
C ASP A 47 10.20 10.13 -3.47
N LEU A 48 9.13 9.44 -3.85
CA LEU A 48 9.17 8.38 -4.87
C LEU A 48 9.55 8.95 -6.24
N GLU A 49 8.90 10.04 -6.65
CA GLU A 49 9.15 10.73 -7.91
C GLU A 49 10.61 11.20 -7.99
N GLU A 50 11.09 11.89 -6.96
CA GLU A 50 12.48 12.33 -6.88
C GLU A 50 13.47 11.16 -6.88
N TRP A 51 13.14 10.06 -6.19
CA TRP A 51 14.02 8.90 -6.13
C TRP A 51 14.09 8.13 -7.46
N ILE A 52 12.98 8.06 -8.20
CA ILE A 52 12.96 7.50 -9.56
C ILE A 52 13.88 8.30 -10.47
N ASP A 53 13.85 9.63 -10.39
CA ASP A 53 14.69 10.50 -11.21
C ASP A 53 16.17 10.37 -10.86
N ARG A 54 16.51 10.37 -9.56
CA ARG A 54 17.90 10.29 -9.07
C ARG A 54 18.51 8.91 -9.20
N ALA A 55 17.71 7.85 -9.07
CA ALA A 55 18.17 6.46 -9.09
C ALA A 55 17.23 5.54 -9.88
N PRO A 56 17.19 5.64 -11.22
CA PRO A 56 16.18 4.97 -12.05
C PRO A 56 16.10 3.45 -11.87
N ARG A 57 17.24 2.78 -11.67
CA ARG A 57 17.28 1.33 -11.43
C ARG A 57 16.62 0.94 -10.11
N LEU A 58 16.82 1.72 -9.06
CA LEU A 58 16.21 1.49 -7.75
C LEU A 58 14.74 1.85 -7.76
N GLY A 59 14.39 2.99 -8.39
CA GLY A 59 13.01 3.39 -8.61
C GLY A 59 12.20 2.33 -9.37
N ALA A 60 12.73 1.81 -10.49
CA ALA A 60 12.10 0.73 -11.24
C ALA A 60 11.90 -0.52 -10.38
N ARG A 61 12.91 -0.94 -9.61
CA ARG A 61 12.80 -2.09 -8.69
C ARG A 61 11.72 -1.86 -7.63
N PHE A 62 11.64 -0.65 -7.06
CA PHE A 62 10.61 -0.31 -6.09
C PHE A 62 9.21 -0.40 -6.70
N VAL A 63 9.00 0.20 -7.88
CA VAL A 63 7.72 0.16 -8.60
C VAL A 63 7.32 -1.28 -8.97
N THR A 64 8.26 -2.12 -9.41
CA THR A 64 8.00 -3.54 -9.69
C THR A 64 7.54 -4.29 -8.43
N ASN A 65 8.20 -4.05 -7.29
CA ASN A 65 7.80 -4.67 -6.02
C ASN A 65 6.41 -4.19 -5.58
N LEU A 66 6.11 -2.91 -5.73
CA LEU A 66 4.81 -2.34 -5.42
C LEU A 66 3.70 -2.94 -6.30
N ALA A 67 3.96 -3.10 -7.60
CA ALA A 67 3.06 -3.77 -8.53
C ALA A 67 2.78 -5.23 -8.14
N ALA A 68 3.80 -5.97 -7.69
CA ALA A 68 3.64 -7.35 -7.20
C ALA A 68 2.74 -7.42 -5.95
N VAL A 69 2.90 -6.49 -5.00
CA VAL A 69 2.04 -6.39 -3.81
C VAL A 69 0.58 -6.11 -4.20
N LEU A 70 0.36 -5.19 -5.13
CA LEU A 70 -0.97 -4.87 -5.66
C LEU A 70 -1.62 -6.07 -6.37
N ALA A 71 -0.85 -6.79 -7.20
CA ALA A 71 -1.32 -7.97 -7.90
C ALA A 71 -1.78 -9.08 -6.95
N GLU A 72 -1.00 -9.35 -5.89
CA GLU A 72 -1.37 -10.36 -4.88
C GLU A 72 -2.63 -9.96 -4.12
N ARG A 73 -2.79 -8.67 -3.78
CA ARG A 73 -4.01 -8.16 -3.15
C ARG A 73 -5.22 -8.31 -4.05
N LEU A 74 -5.09 -7.99 -5.34
CA LEU A 74 -6.16 -8.15 -6.31
C LEU A 74 -6.56 -9.63 -6.43
N ARG A 75 -5.58 -10.54 -6.48
CA ARG A 75 -5.83 -11.98 -6.51
C ARG A 75 -6.63 -12.45 -5.29
N VAL A 76 -6.22 -12.02 -4.09
CA VAL A 76 -6.93 -12.35 -2.83
C VAL A 76 -8.33 -11.74 -2.79
N ALA A 77 -8.50 -10.50 -3.25
CA ALA A 77 -9.80 -9.83 -3.31
C ALA A 77 -10.75 -10.55 -4.28
N ASN A 78 -10.28 -10.88 -5.49
CA ASN A 78 -11.06 -11.61 -6.49
C ASN A 78 -11.47 -13.01 -5.99
N ALA A 79 -10.57 -13.72 -5.30
CA ALA A 79 -10.89 -15.02 -4.72
C ALA A 79 -12.01 -14.97 -3.68
N ARG A 80 -12.21 -13.83 -2.99
CA ARG A 80 -13.31 -13.62 -2.04
C ARG A 80 -14.63 -13.26 -2.71
N LEU A 81 -14.60 -12.76 -3.94
CA LEU A 81 -15.80 -12.40 -4.71
C LEU A 81 -16.33 -13.57 -5.54
N GLY A 82 -15.48 -14.52 -5.90
CA GLY A 82 -15.84 -15.73 -6.66
C GLY A 82 -16.22 -16.95 -5.80
N ALA A 83 -16.34 -16.77 -4.48
CA ALA A 83 -16.73 -17.81 -3.51
C ALA A 83 -18.15 -17.55 -2.98
#